data_AF-Q53KT1-F1
#
_entry.id   AF-Q53KT1-F1
#
_cell.length_a   1.000
_cell.length_b   1.000
_cell.length_c   1.000
_cell.angle_alpha   90.00
_cell.angle_beta   90.00
_cell.angle_gamma   90.00
#
_symmetry.space_group_name_H-M   'P 1'
#
loop_
_entity.id
_entity.type
_entity.pdbx_description
1 polymer ?
#
loop_
_entity_poly.entity_id
_entity_poly.type
_entity_poly.pdbx_seq_one_letter_code
_entity_poly.pdbx_strand_id
1 'polypeptide(L)'
;MDDAAGNCDGMTAFALRLAKRLADNGDDVNNNRNLVFSLVSLYAALALVAAGGQGTTLHELLALLGASSLDDLAESVYRAVEPKKSRKKINEWVSKATNKLIPEILPDGSVHRLTTLVLVNAIYFKGKWSDPFPRESTTTGKFHRLDGSSVNVRFMRSREDQYIGFYDGFNVLKLPYNGGL
;
A
#
# COMPACT_ATOMS: atom_id res chain seq x y z
N MET A 1 -8.76 -14.38 28.05
CA MET A 1 -8.33 -13.12 27.41
C MET A 1 -7.06 -13.46 26.65
N ASP A 2 -6.98 -13.00 25.40
CA ASP A 2 -5.89 -13.13 24.41
C ASP A 2 -6.11 -14.19 23.32
N ASP A 3 -6.97 -13.83 22.35
CA ASP A 3 -7.09 -14.45 21.01
C ASP A 3 -7.03 -13.36 19.92
N ALA A 4 -5.97 -12.55 19.90
CA ALA A 4 -5.75 -11.53 18.86
C ALA A 4 -4.55 -11.83 17.93
N ALA A 5 -3.98 -13.04 18.01
CA ALA A 5 -2.78 -13.43 17.24
C ALA A 5 -3.09 -14.16 15.92
N GLY A 6 -4.31 -14.66 15.71
CA GLY A 6 -4.63 -15.56 14.59
C GLY A 6 -4.76 -14.91 13.21
N ASN A 7 -4.93 -13.59 13.11
CA ASN A 7 -5.24 -12.92 11.84
C ASN A 7 -4.05 -12.12 11.22
N CYS A 8 -2.98 -11.89 11.99
CA CYS A 8 -1.80 -11.12 11.52
C CYS A 8 -0.94 -11.89 10.51
N ASP A 9 -0.95 -13.23 10.56
CA ASP A 9 -0.08 -14.06 9.74
C ASP A 9 -0.51 -14.08 8.26
N GLY A 10 -1.82 -14.13 7.99
CA GLY A 10 -2.36 -14.17 6.62
C GLY A 10 -2.08 -12.89 5.81
N MET A 11 -2.39 -11.72 6.38
CA MET A 11 -2.15 -10.44 5.73
C MET A 11 -0.67 -10.17 5.49
N THR A 12 0.19 -10.54 6.44
CA THR A 12 1.65 -10.36 6.34
C THR A 12 2.23 -11.27 5.26
N ALA A 13 1.80 -12.54 5.20
CA ALA A 13 2.23 -13.48 4.17
C ALA A 13 1.77 -13.04 2.77
N PHE A 14 0.52 -12.60 2.62
CA PHE A 14 0.02 -12.02 1.37
C PHE A 14 0.84 -10.80 0.96
N ALA A 15 1.11 -9.90 1.90
CA ALA A 15 1.87 -8.68 1.65
C ALA A 15 3.26 -8.94 1.09
N LEU A 16 4.00 -9.86 1.72
CA LEU A 16 5.34 -10.24 1.29
C LEU A 16 5.33 -10.90 -0.09
N ARG A 17 4.37 -11.79 -0.36
CA ARG A 17 4.22 -12.44 -1.68
C ARG A 17 3.91 -11.42 -2.77
N LEU A 18 3.01 -10.47 -2.50
CA LEU A 18 2.67 -9.42 -3.45
C LEU A 18 3.86 -8.48 -3.70
N ALA A 19 4.53 -8.03 -2.64
CA ALA A 19 5.70 -7.16 -2.75
C ALA A 19 6.78 -7.81 -3.63
N LYS A 20 7.06 -9.11 -3.39
CA LYS A 20 8.01 -9.87 -4.20
C LYS A 20 7.59 -9.94 -5.66
N ARG A 21 6.34 -10.30 -5.95
CA ARG A 21 5.84 -10.37 -7.35
C ARG A 21 5.90 -9.02 -8.07
N LEU A 22 5.60 -7.92 -7.38
CA LEU A 22 5.66 -6.58 -7.97
C LEU A 22 7.10 -6.11 -8.18
N ALA A 23 8.03 -6.54 -7.32
CA ALA A 23 9.46 -6.29 -7.50
C ALA A 23 10.05 -7.12 -8.66
N ASP A 24 9.75 -8.42 -8.72
CA ASP A 24 10.27 -9.36 -9.73
C ASP A 24 9.71 -9.05 -11.15
N ASN A 25 8.46 -8.58 -11.25
CA ASN A 25 7.89 -8.15 -12.54
C ASN A 25 8.52 -6.85 -13.09
N GLY A 26 9.47 -6.26 -12.38
CA GLY A 26 10.24 -5.08 -12.75
C GLY A 26 11.60 -5.39 -13.39
N ASP A 27 11.89 -6.64 -13.75
CA ASP A 27 13.16 -7.18 -14.31
C ASP A 27 13.61 -6.60 -15.67
N ASP A 28 13.18 -5.38 -16.00
CA ASP A 28 13.86 -4.55 -16.99
C ASP A 28 14.88 -3.70 -16.21
N VAL A 29 16.17 -4.08 -16.27
CA VAL A 29 17.31 -3.47 -15.54
C VAL A 29 17.36 -1.94 -15.70
N ASN A 30 16.70 -1.38 -16.72
CA ASN A 30 16.60 0.05 -16.98
C ASN A 30 15.46 0.78 -16.25
N ASN A 31 14.63 0.10 -15.46
CA ASN A 31 13.38 0.65 -14.97
C ASN A 31 13.38 0.87 -13.45
N ASN A 32 14.15 1.87 -13.02
CA ASN A 32 14.19 2.38 -11.65
C ASN A 32 12.83 2.99 -11.23
N ARG A 33 11.87 2.15 -10.84
CA ARG A 33 10.53 2.58 -10.39
C ARG A 33 10.43 2.55 -8.88
N ASN A 34 9.81 3.58 -8.31
CA ASN A 34 9.37 3.56 -6.91
C ASN A 34 8.03 2.83 -6.82
N LEU A 35 7.92 1.90 -5.87
CA LEU A 35 6.69 1.16 -5.61
C LEU A 35 6.12 1.55 -4.24
N VAL A 36 4.82 1.89 -4.21
CA VAL A 36 4.06 2.11 -2.99
C VAL A 36 2.65 1.54 -3.17
N PHE A 37 2.16 0.81 -2.17
CA PHE A 37 0.79 0.28 -2.16
C PHE A 37 0.29 0.16 -0.72
N SER A 38 -1.02 0.15 -0.54
CA SER A 38 -1.67 -0.10 0.75
C SER A 38 -2.20 -1.52 0.80
N LEU A 39 -1.66 -2.32 1.71
CA LEU A 39 -2.07 -3.70 1.92
C LEU A 39 -3.50 -3.79 2.43
N VAL A 40 -3.86 -2.97 3.40
CA VAL A 40 -5.23 -2.90 3.93
C VAL A 40 -6.21 -2.55 2.81
N SER A 41 -5.82 -1.64 1.92
CA SER A 41 -6.62 -1.27 0.77
C SER A 41 -6.84 -2.43 -0.21
N LEU A 42 -5.76 -3.11 -0.60
CA LEU A 42 -5.84 -4.26 -1.50
C LEU A 42 -6.59 -5.43 -0.87
N TYR A 43 -6.38 -5.66 0.43
CA TYR A 43 -7.06 -6.68 1.19
C TYR A 43 -8.57 -6.43 1.25
N ALA A 44 -9.00 -5.21 1.59
CA ALA A 44 -10.42 -4.84 1.64
C ALA A 44 -11.09 -4.99 0.26
N ALA A 45 -10.39 -4.56 -0.79
CA ALA A 45 -10.85 -4.72 -2.17
C ALA A 45 -11.07 -6.21 -2.52
N LEU A 46 -10.05 -7.05 -2.31
CA LEU A 46 -10.15 -8.48 -2.59
C LEU A 46 -11.18 -9.21 -1.72
N ALA A 47 -11.31 -8.82 -0.46
CA ALA A 47 -12.31 -9.37 0.44
C ALA A 47 -13.75 -9.05 -0.03
N LEU A 48 -13.99 -7.86 -0.59
CA LEU A 48 -15.28 -7.53 -1.22
C LEU A 48 -15.58 -8.39 -2.45
N VAL A 49 -14.56 -8.67 -3.26
CA VAL A 49 -14.70 -9.60 -4.39
C VAL A 49 -14.98 -11.01 -3.89
N ALA A 50 -14.31 -11.45 -2.83
CA ALA A 50 -14.52 -12.75 -2.21
C ALA A 50 -15.97 -12.87 -1.69
N ALA A 51 -16.49 -11.86 -1.01
CA ALA A 51 -17.86 -11.85 -0.49
C ALA A 51 -18.95 -12.00 -1.58
N GLY A 52 -18.65 -11.57 -2.81
CA GLY A 52 -19.53 -11.78 -3.98
C GLY A 52 -19.21 -13.03 -4.80
N GLY A 53 -18.11 -13.73 -4.49
CA GLY A 53 -17.67 -14.94 -5.17
C GLY A 53 -18.41 -16.18 -4.67
N GLN A 54 -18.50 -17.21 -5.53
CA GLN A 54 -19.02 -18.52 -5.16
C GLN A 54 -18.12 -19.63 -5.72
N GLY A 55 -18.21 -20.83 -5.15
CA GLY A 55 -17.51 -22.02 -5.64
C GLY A 55 -15.98 -21.84 -5.65
N THR A 56 -15.36 -22.16 -6.79
CA THR A 56 -13.90 -22.12 -6.96
C THR A 56 -13.32 -20.72 -6.84
N THR A 57 -14.01 -19.70 -7.36
CA THR A 57 -13.56 -18.30 -7.27
C THR A 57 -13.46 -17.84 -5.82
N LEU A 58 -14.41 -18.22 -4.97
CA LEU A 58 -14.36 -17.92 -3.55
C LEU A 58 -13.16 -18.62 -2.88
N HIS A 59 -12.94 -19.91 -3.19
CA HIS A 59 -11.81 -20.67 -2.62
C HIS A 59 -10.45 -20.08 -2.99
N GLU A 60 -10.25 -19.70 -4.25
CA GLU A 60 -9.00 -19.08 -4.70
C GLU A 60 -8.75 -17.74 -4.01
N LEU A 61 -9.78 -16.93 -3.82
CA LEU A 61 -9.67 -15.64 -3.14
C LEU A 61 -9.39 -15.80 -1.64
N LEU A 62 -10.07 -16.73 -0.96
CA LEU A 62 -9.80 -17.04 0.45
C LEU A 62 -8.37 -17.54 0.64
N ALA A 63 -7.91 -18.47 -0.21
CA ALA A 63 -6.55 -18.99 -0.18
C ALA A 63 -5.50 -17.90 -0.44
N LEU A 64 -5.78 -16.95 -1.35
CA LEU A 64 -4.90 -15.81 -1.63
C LEU A 64 -4.81 -14.86 -0.43
N LEU A 65 -5.93 -14.62 0.26
CA LEU A 65 -6.02 -13.76 1.43
C LEU A 65 -5.51 -14.42 2.72
N GLY A 66 -5.30 -15.74 2.71
CA GLY A 66 -4.93 -16.50 3.90
C GLY A 66 -6.06 -16.60 4.92
N ALA A 67 -7.32 -16.49 4.47
CA ALA A 67 -8.50 -16.60 5.31
C ALA A 67 -9.15 -17.98 5.18
N SER A 68 -9.71 -18.50 6.26
CA SER A 68 -10.38 -19.81 6.27
C SER A 68 -11.85 -19.71 5.85
N SER A 69 -12.48 -18.57 6.11
CA SER A 69 -13.90 -18.31 5.80
C SER A 69 -14.19 -16.84 5.50
N LEU A 70 -15.38 -16.55 4.97
CA LEU A 70 -15.87 -15.18 4.81
C LEU A 70 -16.14 -14.48 6.15
N ASP A 71 -16.46 -15.24 7.20
CA ASP A 71 -16.69 -14.69 8.54
C ASP A 71 -15.38 -14.15 9.14
N ASP A 72 -14.23 -14.77 8.84
CA ASP A 72 -12.90 -14.26 9.21
C ASP A 72 -12.57 -12.92 8.53
N LEU A 73 -13.22 -12.63 7.38
CA LEU A 73 -13.03 -11.39 6.63
C LEU A 73 -14.01 -10.27 7.05
N ALA A 74 -15.13 -10.63 7.69
CA ALA A 74 -16.27 -9.74 7.91
C ALA A 74 -15.94 -8.50 8.75
N GLU A 75 -15.02 -8.61 9.72
CA GLU A 75 -14.63 -7.49 10.58
C GLU A 75 -13.80 -6.43 9.84
N SER A 76 -13.06 -6.82 8.79
CA SER A 76 -12.25 -5.90 7.99
C SER A 76 -13.06 -5.19 6.89
N VAL A 77 -14.15 -5.82 6.43
CA VAL A 77 -14.93 -5.37 5.26
C VAL A 77 -15.98 -4.31 5.61
N TYR A 78 -16.46 -4.27 6.85
CA TYR A 78 -17.58 -3.42 7.28
C TYR A 78 -17.33 -1.90 7.16
N ARG A 79 -16.10 -1.46 6.86
CA ARG A 79 -15.72 -0.04 6.72
C ARG A 79 -15.53 0.43 5.27
N ALA A 80 -15.67 -0.42 4.26
CA ALA A 80 -15.05 -0.19 2.95
C ALA A 80 -15.99 -0.18 1.71
N VAL A 81 -17.27 0.19 1.81
CA VAL A 81 -18.17 0.14 0.63
C VAL A 81 -19.02 1.39 0.43
N GLU A 82 -18.81 2.07 -0.70
CA GLU A 82 -19.82 2.93 -1.34
C GLU A 82 -19.86 2.66 -2.86
N PRO A 83 -21.00 2.26 -3.45
CA PRO A 83 -21.10 1.99 -4.89
C PRO A 83 -21.56 3.22 -5.70
N LYS A 84 -20.79 3.67 -6.71
CA LYS A 84 -21.27 4.65 -7.73
C LYS A 84 -20.75 4.41 -9.15
N LYS A 85 -21.60 4.73 -10.14
CA LYS A 85 -21.37 4.62 -11.59
C LYS A 85 -20.48 5.73 -12.17
N SER A 86 -19.74 5.33 -13.21
CA SER A 86 -19.08 6.08 -14.29
C SER A 86 -17.78 6.82 -13.92
N ARG A 87 -16.70 6.48 -14.65
CA ARG A 87 -15.29 6.86 -14.47
C ARG A 87 -15.05 8.28 -13.92
N LYS A 88 -15.74 9.29 -14.47
CA LYS A 88 -15.62 10.68 -14.01
C LYS A 88 -16.07 10.85 -12.55
N LYS A 89 -17.19 10.25 -12.15
CA LYS A 89 -17.68 10.28 -10.76
C LYS A 89 -16.73 9.56 -9.81
N ILE A 90 -16.05 8.51 -10.28
CA ILE A 90 -15.04 7.78 -9.50
C ILE A 90 -13.79 8.65 -9.30
N ASN A 91 -13.24 9.24 -10.37
CA ASN A 91 -12.10 10.16 -10.28
C ASN A 91 -12.45 11.41 -9.45
N GLU A 92 -13.65 11.98 -9.61
CA GLU A 92 -14.14 13.12 -8.80
C GLU A 92 -14.25 12.75 -7.31
N TRP A 93 -14.81 11.58 -7.00
CA TRP A 93 -14.91 11.09 -5.63
C TRP A 93 -13.52 10.84 -5.02
N VAL A 94 -12.61 10.17 -5.73
CA VAL A 94 -11.23 9.92 -5.25
C VAL A 94 -10.48 11.23 -5.07
N SER A 95 -10.56 12.14 -6.04
CA SER A 95 -9.95 13.46 -5.95
C SER A 95 -10.48 14.21 -4.73
N LYS A 96 -11.80 14.21 -4.49
CA LYS A 96 -12.38 14.84 -3.29
C LYS A 96 -11.92 14.17 -2.00
N ALA A 97 -11.98 12.84 -1.92
CA ALA A 97 -11.60 12.06 -0.74
C ALA A 97 -10.11 12.19 -0.40
N THR A 98 -9.28 12.47 -1.41
CA THR A 98 -7.82 12.63 -1.25
C THR A 98 -7.39 14.09 -1.22
N ASN A 99 -8.29 15.05 -0.99
CA ASN A 99 -7.96 16.48 -1.03
C ASN A 99 -7.20 16.91 -2.30
N LYS A 100 -7.58 16.33 -3.44
CA LYS A 100 -7.03 16.52 -4.80
C LYS A 100 -5.62 15.97 -5.00
N LEU A 101 -5.12 15.16 -4.08
CA LEU A 101 -3.78 14.57 -4.17
C LEU A 101 -3.73 13.36 -5.12
N ILE A 102 -4.87 12.70 -5.35
CA ILE A 102 -5.05 11.67 -6.38
C ILE A 102 -6.16 12.16 -7.32
N PRO A 103 -5.84 13.01 -8.31
CA PRO A 103 -6.84 13.63 -9.17
C PRO A 103 -7.44 12.65 -10.19
N GLU A 104 -6.68 11.61 -10.58
CA GLU A 104 -7.10 10.60 -11.55
C GLU A 104 -6.53 9.23 -11.14
N ILE A 105 -7.44 8.27 -10.91
CA ILE A 105 -7.10 6.88 -10.59
C ILE A 105 -7.47 5.92 -11.72
N LEU A 106 -8.48 6.27 -12.52
CA LEU A 106 -8.90 5.55 -13.71
C LEU A 106 -8.55 6.39 -14.96
N PRO A 107 -7.42 6.08 -15.64
CA PRO A 107 -7.01 6.81 -16.83
C PRO A 107 -8.00 6.65 -17.99
N ASP A 108 -7.90 7.52 -18.99
CA ASP A 108 -8.69 7.42 -20.21
C ASP A 108 -8.53 6.03 -20.88
N GLY A 109 -9.64 5.42 -21.28
CA GLY A 109 -9.67 4.09 -21.89
C GLY A 109 -9.67 2.89 -20.92
N SER A 110 -9.47 3.11 -19.61
CA SER A 110 -9.44 2.00 -18.62
C SER A 110 -10.82 1.39 -18.31
N VAL A 111 -11.90 2.05 -18.73
CA VAL A 111 -13.29 1.58 -18.58
C VAL A 111 -13.99 1.70 -19.94
N HIS A 112 -14.52 0.59 -20.44
CA HIS A 112 -15.20 0.50 -21.73
C HIS A 112 -16.54 -0.25 -21.61
N ARG A 113 -17.27 -0.40 -22.73
CA ARG A 113 -18.64 -0.96 -22.73
C ARG A 113 -18.75 -2.41 -22.25
N LEU A 114 -17.65 -3.16 -22.20
CA LEU A 114 -17.61 -4.53 -21.67
C LEU A 114 -17.16 -4.59 -20.20
N THR A 115 -16.84 -3.43 -19.59
CA THR A 115 -16.41 -3.37 -18.21
C THR A 115 -17.63 -3.53 -17.29
N THR A 116 -17.79 -4.72 -16.70
CA THR A 116 -18.93 -5.07 -15.84
C THR A 116 -18.75 -4.62 -14.38
N LEU A 117 -17.51 -4.59 -13.88
CA LEU A 117 -17.18 -4.17 -12.50
C LEU A 117 -15.84 -3.45 -12.48
N VAL A 118 -15.75 -2.37 -11.72
CA VAL A 118 -14.49 -1.67 -11.42
C VAL A 118 -14.39 -1.50 -9.92
N LEU A 119 -13.29 -1.98 -9.35
CA LEU A 119 -12.96 -1.82 -7.95
C LEU A 119 -11.86 -0.78 -7.82
N VAL A 120 -12.13 0.26 -7.04
CA VAL A 120 -11.20 1.39 -6.89
C VAL A 120 -10.87 1.56 -5.42
N ASN A 121 -9.58 1.62 -5.13
CA ASN A 121 -9.08 1.94 -3.81
C ASN A 121 -7.97 2.99 -3.91
N ALA A 122 -8.08 4.05 -3.13
CA ALA A 122 -7.11 5.13 -3.08
C ALA A 122 -6.76 5.42 -1.62
N ILE A 123 -5.47 5.51 -1.32
CA ILE A 123 -4.99 5.90 0.00
C ILE A 123 -4.09 7.14 -0.13
N TYR A 124 -4.22 8.05 0.82
CA TYR A 124 -3.26 9.13 1.03
C TYR A 124 -2.84 9.11 2.50
N PHE A 125 -1.53 9.11 2.73
CA PHE A 125 -0.97 9.17 4.07
C PHE A 125 -0.02 10.35 4.19
N LYS A 126 -0.25 11.18 5.22
CA LYS A 126 0.62 12.28 5.62
C LYS A 126 0.69 12.34 7.14
N GLY A 127 1.69 11.67 7.69
CA GLY A 127 2.01 11.74 9.10
C GLY A 127 3.00 12.88 9.40
N LYS A 128 2.88 13.46 10.59
CA LYS A 128 3.97 14.24 11.20
C LYS A 128 4.84 13.27 11.98
N TRP A 129 6.15 13.35 11.83
CA TRP A 129 7.06 12.60 12.70
C TRP A 129 6.83 12.97 14.17
N SER A 130 7.02 12.00 15.08
CA SER A 130 7.05 12.27 16.52
C SER A 130 8.18 13.25 16.83
N ASP A 131 9.35 12.98 16.25
CA ASP A 131 10.56 13.80 16.34
C ASP A 131 10.91 14.34 14.94
N PRO A 132 10.56 15.60 14.62
CA PRO A 132 10.79 16.16 13.30
C PRO A 132 12.27 16.40 12.99
N PHE A 133 12.66 16.16 11.74
CA PHE A 133 13.99 16.52 11.25
C PHE A 133 14.16 18.05 11.19
N PRO A 134 15.27 18.60 11.74
CA PRO A 134 15.59 20.02 11.59
C PRO A 134 15.78 20.37 10.11
N ARG A 135 15.10 21.42 9.64
CA ARG A 135 15.10 21.78 8.20
C ARG A 135 16.47 22.23 7.73
N GLU A 136 17.18 22.95 8.58
CA GLU A 136 18.55 23.44 8.41
C GLU A 136 19.58 22.31 8.30
N SER A 137 19.26 21.13 8.83
CA SER A 137 20.13 19.94 8.72
C SER A 137 19.90 19.17 7.41
N THR A 138 18.95 19.59 6.58
CA THR A 138 18.71 18.97 5.27
C THR A 138 19.77 19.43 4.27
N THR A 139 20.54 18.48 3.74
CA THR A 139 21.64 18.77 2.81
C THR A 139 21.52 17.97 1.53
N THR A 140 21.99 18.53 0.42
CA THR A 140 22.11 17.79 -0.85
C THR A 140 23.21 16.73 -0.76
N GLY A 141 22.93 15.52 -1.23
CA GLY A 141 23.89 14.43 -1.32
C GLY A 141 23.60 13.54 -2.53
N LYS A 142 24.52 12.61 -2.83
CA LYS A 142 24.36 11.64 -3.92
C LYS A 142 23.52 10.44 -3.45
N PHE A 143 22.46 10.12 -4.20
CA PHE A 143 21.72 8.88 -4.12
C PHE A 143 22.16 7.95 -5.25
N HIS A 144 22.59 6.74 -4.90
CA HIS A 144 23.06 5.72 -5.83
C HIS A 144 21.89 4.85 -6.27
N ARG A 145 21.67 4.75 -7.59
CA ARG A 145 20.59 3.97 -8.19
C ARG A 145 21.06 2.55 -8.54
N LEU A 146 20.11 1.66 -8.78
CA LEU A 146 20.39 0.26 -9.12
C LEU A 146 21.04 0.11 -10.51
N ASP A 147 20.79 1.05 -11.42
CA ASP A 147 21.41 1.11 -12.76
C ASP A 147 22.88 1.61 -12.74
N GLY A 148 23.46 1.80 -11.56
CA GLY A 148 24.81 2.34 -11.36
C GLY A 148 24.92 3.85 -11.51
N SER A 149 23.87 4.55 -11.96
CA SER A 149 23.85 6.01 -12.03
C SER A 149 23.66 6.63 -10.63
N SER A 150 23.85 7.94 -10.54
CA SER A 150 23.65 8.68 -9.29
C SER A 150 22.96 10.01 -9.54
N VAL A 151 22.13 10.42 -8.59
CA VAL A 151 21.43 11.71 -8.63
C VAL A 151 21.57 12.46 -7.32
N ASN A 152 21.57 13.79 -7.40
CA ASN A 152 21.60 14.64 -6.22
C ASN A 152 20.19 14.78 -5.65
N VAL A 153 20.02 14.44 -4.38
CA VAL A 153 18.76 14.56 -3.64
C VAL A 153 18.98 15.23 -2.29
N ARG A 154 17.91 15.76 -1.70
CA ARG A 154 17.95 16.34 -0.36
C ARG A 154 17.80 15.24 0.69
N PHE A 155 18.85 15.00 1.47
CA PHE A 155 18.83 14.08 2.60
C PHE A 155 18.48 14.83 3.88
N MET A 156 17.46 14.35 4.59
CA MET A 156 17.15 14.80 5.94
C MET A 156 18.17 14.20 6.92
N ARG A 157 18.52 14.93 7.98
CA ARG A 157 19.49 14.49 8.99
C ARG A 157 19.01 14.87 10.38
N SER A 158 19.32 14.02 11.34
CA SER A 158 19.12 14.26 12.77
C SER A 158 20.36 13.76 13.52
N ARG A 159 20.62 14.35 14.70
CA ARG A 159 21.60 13.86 15.67
C ARG A 159 20.95 13.29 16.93
N GLU A 160 19.62 13.28 16.98
CA GLU A 160 18.85 12.70 18.07
C GLU A 160 18.90 11.17 18.03
N ASP A 161 18.74 10.53 19.18
CA ASP A 161 18.68 9.07 19.30
C ASP A 161 17.55 8.51 18.42
N GLN A 162 17.85 7.39 17.75
CA GLN A 162 16.93 6.72 16.83
C GLN A 162 16.78 5.24 17.19
N TYR A 163 15.62 4.67 16.88
CA TYR A 163 15.38 3.23 16.99
C TYR A 163 16.05 2.50 15.81
N ILE A 164 17.22 1.91 16.06
CA ILE A 164 18.01 1.21 15.03
C ILE A 164 18.28 -0.24 15.44
N GLY A 165 18.08 -1.17 14.51
CA GLY A 165 18.52 -2.56 14.62
C GLY A 165 19.57 -2.89 13.57
N PHE A 166 20.60 -3.64 13.95
CA PHE A 166 21.71 -4.06 13.08
C PHE A 166 21.63 -5.56 12.82
N TYR A 167 21.73 -5.95 11.54
CA TYR A 167 21.66 -7.33 11.10
C TYR A 167 22.78 -7.61 10.08
N ASP A 168 23.02 -8.89 9.80
CA ASP A 168 23.99 -9.26 8.76
C ASP A 168 23.45 -8.82 7.38
N GLY A 169 24.23 -7.98 6.70
CA GLY A 169 23.89 -7.43 5.38
C GLY A 169 22.87 -6.28 5.34
N PHE A 170 22.21 -5.91 6.45
CA PHE A 170 21.26 -4.80 6.45
C PHE A 170 21.02 -4.16 7.83
N ASN A 171 20.49 -2.94 7.83
CA ASN A 171 20.08 -2.20 9.03
C ASN A 171 18.61 -1.80 8.93
N VAL A 172 17.93 -1.70 10.08
CA VAL A 172 16.52 -1.29 10.16
C VAL A 172 16.42 -0.02 11.01
N LEU A 173 15.74 1.00 10.49
CA LEU A 173 15.46 2.27 11.19
C LEU A 173 13.94 2.41 11.36
N LYS A 174 13.47 2.64 12.59
CA LYS A 174 12.06 2.96 12.89
C LYS A 174 11.91 4.46 13.17
N LEU A 175 11.10 5.13 12.36
CA LEU A 175 10.75 6.55 12.52
C LEU A 175 9.28 6.67 12.92
N PRO A 176 8.96 6.92 14.20
CA PRO A 176 7.58 6.98 14.67
C PRO A 176 6.86 8.24 14.19
N TYR A 177 5.56 8.10 13.89
CA TYR A 177 4.69 9.26 13.68
C TYR A 177 4.12 9.77 15.01
N ASN A 178 3.85 11.07 15.07
CA ASN A 178 3.15 11.70 16.19
C ASN A 178 1.74 11.09 16.28
N GLY A 179 1.40 10.52 17.45
CA GLY A 179 0.17 9.76 17.67
C GLY A 179 0.33 8.23 17.66
N GLY A 180 1.54 7.70 17.47
CA GLY A 180 1.86 6.29 17.73
C GLY A 180 1.52 5.28 16.63
N LEU A 181 1.41 5.73 15.37
CA LEU A 181 1.37 4.85 14.19
C LEU A 181 2.79 4.42 13.79
#